data_AF-A0A1G9B549-F1
#
_entry.id   AF-A0A1G9B549-F1
#
_cell.length_a   1.000
_cell.length_b   1.000
_cell.length_c   1.000
_cell.angle_alpha   90.00
_cell.angle_beta   90.00
_cell.angle_gamma   90.00
#
_symmetry.space_group_name_H-M   'P 1'
#
loop_
_entity.id
_entity.type
_entity.pdbx_description
1 polymer ?
#
loop_
_entity_poly.entity_id
_entity_poly.type
_entity_poly.pdbx_seq_one_letter_code
_entity_poly.pdbx_strand_id
1 'polypeptide(L)'
;MTETPNPRFYDYVTPITVSKNDSYDYKATGPVREAPVYDRHGRLIGEIWTDGRQAAGFTLIDDPEPDMGYVGGSMDRILARAYKAGIPASELLNPALYAPDFELRVAP
;
A
#
# COMPACT_ATOMS: atom_id res chain seq x y z
N MET A 1 27.31 7.75 -24.79
CA MET A 1 26.64 6.45 -24.82
C MET A 1 25.32 6.63 -24.09
N THR A 2 24.23 6.37 -24.79
CA THR A 2 22.85 6.66 -24.40
C THR A 2 22.41 5.77 -23.24
N GLU A 3 22.10 6.36 -22.09
CA GLU A 3 21.31 5.69 -21.04
C GLU A 3 19.91 5.46 -21.62
N THR A 4 19.61 4.20 -21.94
CA THR A 4 18.24 3.80 -22.26
C THR A 4 17.45 3.77 -20.96
N PRO A 5 16.40 4.60 -20.79
CA PRO A 5 15.58 4.53 -19.59
C PRO A 5 14.91 3.16 -19.51
N ASN A 6 15.06 2.49 -18.36
CA ASN A 6 14.49 1.18 -18.08
C ASN A 6 12.96 1.30 -17.96
N PRO A 7 12.16 0.70 -18.86
CA PRO A 7 10.73 0.98 -18.97
C PRO A 7 9.85 0.20 -17.96
N ARG A 8 10.37 -0.16 -16.78
CA ARG A 8 9.68 -1.09 -15.86
C ARG A 8 9.04 -0.48 -14.62
N PHE A 9 8.98 0.84 -14.47
CA PHE A 9 8.41 1.42 -13.26
C PHE A 9 7.55 2.66 -13.55
N TYR A 10 6.24 2.39 -13.59
CA TYR A 10 5.12 3.25 -13.16
C TYR A 10 4.83 4.57 -13.89
N ASP A 11 3.93 4.53 -14.86
CA ASP A 11 3.24 5.75 -15.34
C ASP A 11 1.70 5.68 -15.35
N TYR A 12 1.05 4.61 -14.85
CA TYR A 12 -0.41 4.52 -14.91
C TYR A 12 -1.09 3.88 -13.69
N VAL A 13 -0.77 4.34 -12.47
CA VAL A 13 -1.69 4.08 -11.35
C VAL A 13 -2.82 5.10 -11.44
N THR A 14 -3.93 4.72 -12.07
CA THR A 14 -5.17 5.51 -12.10
C THR A 14 -5.55 5.86 -10.64
N PRO A 15 -5.76 7.13 -10.28
CA PRO A 15 -6.15 7.47 -8.91
C PRO A 15 -7.51 6.85 -8.59
N ILE A 16 -7.56 5.96 -7.61
CA ILE A 16 -8.80 5.36 -7.12
C ILE A 16 -9.29 6.24 -5.96
N THR A 17 -10.57 6.60 -5.98
CA THR A 17 -11.20 7.43 -4.95
C THR A 17 -11.67 6.55 -3.81
N VAL A 18 -11.09 6.70 -2.62
CA VAL A 18 -11.55 6.03 -1.39
C VAL A 18 -12.71 6.77 -0.75
N SER A 19 -13.64 6.02 -0.15
CA SER A 19 -14.82 6.56 0.53
C SER A 19 -14.70 6.70 2.06
N LYS A 20 -13.63 6.22 2.71
CA LYS A 20 -13.26 6.59 4.09
C LYS A 20 -12.00 5.86 4.53
N ASN A 21 -11.19 6.51 5.36
CA ASN A 21 -9.92 5.97 5.83
C ASN A 21 -9.80 6.21 7.34
N ASP A 22 -9.59 5.16 8.13
CA ASP A 22 -9.52 5.28 9.60
C ASP A 22 -8.10 5.62 10.11
N SER A 23 -7.07 5.55 9.27
CA SER A 23 -5.68 5.75 9.69
C SER A 23 -5.01 6.92 8.97
N TYR A 24 -5.07 8.15 9.50
CA TYR A 24 -4.42 9.37 8.95
C TYR A 24 -5.11 10.06 7.75
N ASP A 25 -6.42 9.91 7.58
CA ASP A 25 -7.21 10.66 6.60
C ASP A 25 -6.95 12.17 6.60
N TYR A 26 -6.81 12.77 7.79
CA TYR A 26 -6.56 14.20 7.98
C TYR A 26 -5.20 14.69 7.44
N LYS A 27 -4.29 13.78 7.09
CA LYS A 27 -2.99 14.12 6.49
C LYS A 27 -2.97 13.96 4.97
N ALA A 28 -3.97 13.32 4.38
CA ALA A 28 -4.06 13.21 2.93
C ALA A 28 -4.38 14.59 2.34
N THR A 29 -3.58 15.03 1.39
CA THR A 29 -3.72 16.37 0.77
C THR A 29 -4.45 16.34 -0.58
N GLY A 30 -4.98 15.19 -0.99
CA GLY A 30 -5.66 14.98 -2.26
C GLY A 30 -6.07 13.53 -2.51
N PRO A 31 -6.40 13.15 -3.77
CA PRO A 31 -6.69 11.78 -4.14
C PRO A 31 -5.54 10.84 -3.77
N VAL A 32 -5.87 9.62 -3.37
CA VAL A 32 -4.86 8.61 -3.04
C VAL A 32 -4.79 7.56 -4.15
N ARG A 33 -3.66 6.87 -4.20
CA ARG A 33 -3.45 5.67 -5.01
C ARG A 33 -3.55 4.48 -4.09
N GLU A 34 -4.15 3.40 -4.57
CA GLU A 34 -4.40 2.21 -3.78
C GLU A 34 -3.91 0.96 -4.50
N ALA A 35 -3.50 -0.03 -3.73
CA ALA A 35 -3.15 -1.34 -4.25
C ALA A 35 -3.66 -2.43 -3.29
N PRO A 36 -4.42 -3.41 -3.80
CA PRO A 36 -4.90 -4.52 -2.99
C PRO A 36 -3.74 -5.40 -2.49
N VAL A 37 -3.87 -5.81 -1.24
CA VAL A 37 -2.95 -6.72 -0.56
C VAL A 37 -3.63 -8.08 -0.41
N TYR A 38 -2.89 -9.14 -0.72
CA TYR A 38 -3.34 -10.51 -0.58
C TYR A 38 -2.45 -11.27 0.40
N ASP A 39 -3.01 -12.26 1.09
CA ASP A 39 -2.22 -13.23 1.85
C ASP A 39 -1.54 -14.24 0.92
N ARG A 40 -0.65 -15.06 1.49
CA ARG A 40 0.06 -16.13 0.76
C ARG A 40 -0.84 -17.18 0.08
N HIS A 41 -2.11 -17.25 0.46
CA HIS A 41 -3.08 -18.16 -0.16
C HIS A 41 -3.92 -17.46 -1.24
N GLY A 42 -3.64 -16.19 -1.52
CA GLY A 42 -4.33 -15.38 -2.51
C GLY A 42 -5.65 -14.80 -2.02
N ARG A 43 -5.92 -14.76 -0.70
CA ARG A 43 -7.11 -14.10 -0.15
C ARG A 43 -6.87 -12.60 -0.06
N LEU A 44 -7.84 -11.78 -0.50
CA LEU A 44 -7.78 -10.33 -0.32
C LEU A 44 -7.88 -10.03 1.17
N ILE A 45 -6.95 -9.22 1.68
CA ILE A 45 -6.93 -8.83 3.10
C ILE A 45 -7.19 -7.33 3.30
N GLY A 46 -6.93 -6.50 2.30
CA GLY A 46 -7.13 -5.06 2.40
C GLY A 46 -6.39 -4.31 1.31
N GLU A 47 -6.17 -3.03 1.53
CA GLU A 47 -5.57 -2.11 0.57
C GLU A 47 -4.51 -1.24 1.23
N ILE A 48 -3.34 -1.15 0.60
CA ILE A 48 -2.39 -0.08 0.91
C ILE A 48 -2.76 1.12 0.08
N TRP A 49 -2.77 2.28 0.71
CA TRP A 49 -3.07 3.53 0.03
C TRP A 49 -2.01 4.58 0.33
N THR A 50 -1.83 5.54 -0.58
CA THR A 50 -0.98 6.71 -0.37
C THR A 50 -1.41 7.91 -1.21
N ASP A 51 -1.32 9.12 -0.65
CA ASP A 51 -1.44 10.38 -1.42
C ASP A 51 -0.17 10.73 -2.22
N GLY A 52 0.87 9.90 -2.12
CA GLY A 52 2.15 10.05 -2.80
C GLY A 52 3.03 11.17 -2.25
N ARG A 53 2.62 11.88 -1.20
CA ARG A 53 3.37 13.04 -0.65
C ARG A 53 3.59 12.92 0.85
N GLN A 54 2.52 12.78 1.62
CA GLN A 54 2.53 12.93 3.08
C GLN A 54 1.74 11.87 3.83
N ALA A 55 0.82 11.16 3.17
CA ALA A 55 -0.04 10.18 3.79
C ALA A 55 0.07 8.82 3.11
N ALA A 56 0.07 7.78 3.92
CA ALA A 56 -0.09 6.40 3.51
C ALA A 56 -0.57 5.57 4.68
N GLY A 57 -1.22 4.46 4.36
CA GLY A 57 -1.80 3.59 5.36
C GLY A 57 -2.24 2.26 4.78
N PHE A 58 -2.91 1.50 5.62
CA PHE A 58 -3.56 0.24 5.29
C PHE A 58 -5.03 0.32 5.71
N THR A 59 -5.90 -0.13 4.83
CA THR A 59 -7.34 -0.31 5.10
C THR A 59 -7.62 -1.80 5.04
N LEU A 60 -8.09 -2.39 6.13
CA LEU A 60 -8.51 -3.79 6.16
C LEU A 60 -9.85 -3.94 5.40
N ILE A 61 -10.10 -5.09 4.78
CA ILE A 61 -11.43 -5.40 4.22
C ILE A 61 -12.52 -5.33 5.29
N ASP A 62 -13.74 -5.06 4.85
CA ASP A 62 -14.94 -5.24 5.67
C ASP A 62 -15.14 -6.72 6.03
N ASP A 63 -15.59 -6.98 7.25
CA ASP A 63 -15.87 -8.32 7.79
C ASP A 63 -14.73 -9.36 7.57
N PRO A 64 -13.52 -9.10 8.11
CA PRO A 64 -12.39 -10.01 7.96
C PRO A 64 -12.67 -11.35 8.63
N GLU A 65 -12.15 -12.43 8.04
CA GLU A 65 -12.20 -13.75 8.67
C GLU A 65 -11.47 -13.73 10.03
N PRO A 66 -11.90 -14.54 11.03
CA PRO A 66 -11.29 -14.52 12.36
C PRO A 66 -9.78 -14.78 12.37
N ASP A 67 -9.28 -15.56 11.41
CA ASP A 67 -7.85 -15.87 11.28
C ASP A 67 -7.02 -14.70 10.71
N MET A 68 -7.66 -13.64 10.19
CA MET A 68 -7.01 -12.42 9.70
C MET A 68 -6.70 -11.40 10.79
N GLY A 69 -7.03 -11.68 12.06
CA GLY A 69 -6.82 -10.74 13.18
C GLY A 69 -5.38 -10.25 13.37
N TYR A 70 -4.38 -10.95 12.83
CA TYR A 70 -2.97 -10.54 12.89
C TYR A 70 -2.56 -9.54 11.79
N VAL A 71 -3.38 -9.39 10.74
CA VAL A 71 -3.03 -8.62 9.54
C VAL A 71 -2.80 -7.16 9.86
N GLY A 72 -3.74 -6.52 10.58
CA GLY A 72 -3.62 -5.09 10.94
C GLY A 72 -2.31 -4.78 11.66
N GLY A 73 -1.99 -5.53 12.71
CA GLY A 73 -0.74 -5.36 13.45
C GLY A 73 0.53 -5.66 12.63
N SER A 74 0.42 -6.51 11.61
CA SER A 74 1.54 -6.78 10.68
C SER A 74 1.75 -5.61 9.74
N MET A 75 0.68 -5.06 9.17
CA MET A 75 0.72 -3.90 8.29
C MET A 75 1.22 -2.66 9.04
N ASP A 76 0.72 -2.41 10.24
CA ASP A 76 1.19 -1.31 11.10
C ASP A 76 2.70 -1.40 11.32
N ARG A 77 3.24 -2.60 11.54
CA ARG A 77 4.67 -2.81 11.76
C ARG A 77 5.48 -2.56 10.50
N ILE A 78 5.00 -3.00 9.33
CA ILE A 78 5.66 -2.76 8.04
C ILE A 78 5.70 -1.25 7.76
N LEU A 79 4.56 -0.57 7.87
CA LEU A 79 4.43 0.88 7.62
C LEU A 79 5.27 1.70 8.61
N ALA A 80 5.25 1.33 9.90
CA ALA A 80 6.07 2.00 10.91
C ALA A 80 7.58 1.81 10.66
N ARG A 81 8.00 0.64 10.16
CA ARG A 81 9.40 0.40 9.77
C ARG A 81 9.79 1.24 8.54
N ALA A 82 8.93 1.29 7.53
CA ALA A 82 9.16 2.11 6.34
C ALA A 82 9.29 3.60 6.70
N TYR A 83 8.39 4.10 7.54
CA TYR A 83 8.47 5.47 8.07
C TYR A 83 9.79 5.72 8.81
N LYS A 84 10.18 4.83 9.73
CA LYS A 84 11.44 4.94 10.48
C LYS A 84 12.68 4.88 9.58
N ALA A 85 12.59 4.16 8.46
CA ALA A 85 13.65 4.09 7.45
C ALA A 85 13.67 5.31 6.50
N GLY A 86 12.74 6.26 6.66
CA GLY A 86 12.65 7.44 5.81
C GLY A 86 12.12 7.15 4.40
N ILE A 87 11.44 6.02 4.21
CA ILE A 87 10.82 5.68 2.92
C ILE A 87 9.67 6.68 2.70
N PRO A 88 9.66 7.41 1.57
CA PRO A 88 8.60 8.35 1.27
C PRO A 88 7.29 7.63 0.97
N ALA A 89 6.16 8.29 1.24
CA ALA A 89 4.84 7.70 1.05
C ALA A 89 4.60 7.21 -0.39
N SER A 90 5.19 7.89 -1.39
CA SER A 90 5.14 7.49 -2.81
C SER A 90 5.69 6.09 -3.09
N GLU A 91 6.60 5.59 -2.26
CA GLU A 91 7.28 4.29 -2.42
C GLU A 91 6.59 3.16 -1.65
N LEU A 92 5.52 3.46 -0.89
CA LEU A 92 4.78 2.43 -0.14
C LEU A 92 3.93 1.53 -1.04
N LEU A 93 3.75 1.87 -2.31
CA LEU A 93 3.18 0.94 -3.30
C LEU A 93 4.24 0.00 -3.91
N ASN A 94 5.41 -0.15 -3.27
CA ASN A 94 6.43 -1.12 -3.67
C ASN A 94 6.12 -2.52 -3.09
N PRO A 95 5.83 -3.54 -3.92
CA PRO A 95 5.50 -4.88 -3.44
C PRO A 95 6.58 -5.55 -2.60
N ALA A 96 7.84 -5.17 -2.78
CA ALA A 96 8.96 -5.75 -2.03
C ALA A 96 8.90 -5.45 -0.51
N LEU A 97 8.14 -4.44 -0.07
CA LEU A 97 7.98 -4.10 1.34
C LEU A 97 7.07 -5.07 2.11
N TYR A 98 6.22 -5.79 1.38
CA TYR A 98 5.17 -6.65 1.93
C TYR A 98 5.52 -8.14 1.80
N ALA A 99 6.40 -8.47 0.85
CA ALA A 99 6.93 -9.80 0.66
C ALA A 99 7.79 -10.27 1.85
N PRO A 100 7.87 -11.58 2.13
CA PRO A 100 7.16 -12.66 1.44
C PRO A 100 5.77 -12.96 2.01
N ASP A 101 5.40 -12.33 3.12
CA ASP A 101 4.20 -12.69 3.89
C ASP A 101 2.90 -12.25 3.21
N PHE A 102 2.99 -11.17 2.42
CA PHE A 102 1.87 -10.60 1.69
C PHE A 102 2.25 -10.23 0.26
N GLU A 103 1.26 -10.25 -0.62
CA GLU A 103 1.39 -9.89 -2.03
C GLU A 103 0.64 -8.58 -2.27
N LEU A 104 1.38 -7.50 -2.54
CA LEU A 104 0.79 -6.25 -3.02
C LEU A 104 0.63 -6.29 -4.54
N ARG A 105 -0.60 -6.19 -5.03
CA ARG A 105 -0.89 -6.16 -6.47
C ARG A 105 -1.16 -4.73 -6.91
N VAL A 106 -0.14 -4.09 -7.47
CA VAL A 106 -0.29 -2.80 -8.15
C VAL A 106 -0.93 -3.04 -9.52
N ALA A 107 -2.06 -2.39 -9.79
CA ALA A 107 -2.65 -2.41 -11.13
C ALA A 107 -1.66 -1.77 -12.13
N PRO A 108 -1.51 -2.34 -13.35
CA PRO A 108 -0.59 -1.85 -14.37
C PRO A 108 -0.97 -0.47 -14.91
#